data_AF-A0A828QY05-F1
#
_entry.id   AF-A0A828QY05-F1
#
_cell.length_a   1.000
_cell.length_b   1.000
_cell.length_c   1.000
_cell.angle_alpha   90.00
_cell.angle_beta   90.00
_cell.angle_gamma   90.00
#
_symmetry.space_group_name_H-M   'P 1'
#
loop_
_entity.id
_entity.type
_entity.pdbx_description
1 polymer ?
#
loop_
_entity_poly.entity_id
_entity_poly.type
_entity_poly.pdbx_seq_one_letter_code
_entity_poly.pdbx_strand_id
1 'polypeptide(L)'
;MQELKMHLKKMSELNYNLLMSNIIIHSKIDENDKQILLQCLQDRDRNYIRLNDNEQVYENIKEYLSLLRPLALPFENLVRVGGFNDGGYVMFNALSA
;
A
#
# COMPACT_ATOMS: atom_id res chain seq x y z
N MET A 1 5.60 0.77 -33.55
CA MET A 1 5.76 -0.56 -32.91
C MET A 1 5.92 -0.48 -31.39
N GLN A 2 6.75 0.41 -30.82
CA GLN A 2 6.91 0.54 -29.36
C GLN A 2 5.64 1.06 -28.65
N GLU A 3 4.99 2.10 -29.20
CA GLU A 3 3.73 2.63 -28.64
C GLU A 3 2.62 1.57 -28.60
N LEU A 4 2.46 0.82 -29.68
CA LEU A 4 1.49 -0.28 -29.73
C LEU A 4 1.76 -1.33 -28.64
N LYS A 5 3.03 -1.69 -28.41
CA LYS A 5 3.41 -2.60 -27.32
C LYS A 5 3.09 -2.01 -25.93
N MET A 6 3.35 -0.73 -25.72
CA MET A 6 2.98 -0.05 -24.47
C MET A 6 1.47 -0.03 -24.25
N HIS A 7 0.69 0.24 -25.30
CA HIS A 7 -0.77 0.26 -25.23
C HIS A 7 -1.34 -1.13 -24.90
N LEU A 8 -0.83 -2.18 -25.56
CA LEU A 8 -1.24 -3.56 -25.28
C LEU A 8 -0.89 -3.98 -23.85
N LYS A 9 0.27 -3.57 -23.34
CA LYS A 9 0.68 -3.82 -21.96
C LYS A 9 -0.30 -3.15 -20.97
N LYS A 10 -0.60 -1.86 -21.18
CA LYS A 10 -1.54 -1.11 -20.34
C LYS A 10 -2.95 -1.72 -20.35
N MET A 11 -3.43 -2.17 -21.52
CA MET A 11 -4.70 -2.88 -21.65
C MET A 11 -4.71 -4.19 -20.85
N SER A 12 -3.64 -4.97 -20.96
CA SER A 12 -3.51 -6.23 -20.20
C SER A 12 -3.52 -5.98 -18.69
N GLU A 13 -2.83 -4.93 -18.23
CA GLU A 13 -2.79 -4.54 -16.82
C GLU A 13 -4.19 -4.12 -16.31
N LEU A 14 -4.90 -3.29 -17.09
CA LEU A 14 -6.26 -2.87 -16.75
C LEU A 14 -7.23 -4.05 -16.66
N ASN A 15 -7.19 -4.95 -17.65
CA ASN A 15 -8.05 -6.15 -17.67
C ASN A 15 -7.77 -7.06 -16.48
N TYR A 16 -6.49 -7.23 -16.12
CA TYR A 16 -6.10 -8.00 -14.94
C TYR A 16 -6.65 -7.36 -13.66
N ASN A 17 -6.48 -6.05 -13.49
CA ASN A 17 -6.96 -5.33 -12.31
C ASN A 17 -8.48 -5.42 -12.17
N LEU A 18 -9.23 -5.31 -13.27
CA LEU A 18 -10.68 -5.49 -13.29
C LEU A 18 -11.10 -6.91 -12.86
N LEU A 19 -10.44 -7.94 -13.41
CA LEU A 19 -10.73 -9.32 -13.05
C LEU A 19 -10.43 -9.58 -11.57
N MET A 20 -9.25 -9.16 -11.08
CA MET A 20 -8.86 -9.38 -9.69
C MET A 20 -9.75 -8.61 -8.72
N SER A 21 -10.11 -7.37 -9.04
CA SER A 21 -11.02 -6.58 -8.20
C SER A 21 -12.37 -7.29 -8.05
N ASN A 22 -12.93 -7.83 -9.14
CA ASN A 22 -14.16 -8.62 -9.08
C ASN A 22 -14.01 -9.88 -8.22
N ILE A 23 -12.90 -10.62 -8.37
CA ILE A 23 -12.64 -11.80 -7.55
C ILE A 23 -12.57 -11.42 -6.06
N ILE A 24 -11.86 -10.36 -5.70
CA ILE A 24 -11.71 -9.89 -4.32
C ILE A 24 -13.08 -9.49 -3.75
N ILE A 25 -13.81 -8.64 -4.45
CA ILE A 25 -15.13 -8.13 -4.01
C ILE A 25 -16.10 -9.28 -3.72
N HIS A 26 -16.12 -10.30 -4.58
CA HIS A 26 -17.04 -11.45 -4.46
C HIS A 26 -16.47 -12.62 -3.64
N SER A 27 -15.25 -12.53 -3.14
CA SER A 27 -14.66 -13.55 -2.28
C SER A 27 -15.29 -13.57 -0.88
N LYS A 28 -15.10 -14.67 -0.16
CA LYS A 28 -15.49 -14.84 1.25
C LYS A 28 -14.40 -14.35 2.23
N ILE A 29 -13.59 -13.38 1.80
CA ILE A 29 -12.62 -12.70 2.65
C ILE A 29 -13.37 -11.64 3.47
N ASP A 30 -12.87 -11.25 4.64
CA ASP A 30 -13.47 -10.15 5.38
C ASP A 30 -13.26 -8.81 4.66
N GLU A 31 -14.07 -7.82 5.03
CA GLU A 31 -14.11 -6.55 4.29
C GLU A 31 -12.80 -5.75 4.42
N ASN A 32 -12.12 -5.80 5.57
CA ASN A 32 -10.87 -5.07 5.76
C ASN A 32 -9.76 -5.66 4.90
N ASP A 33 -9.64 -6.99 4.90
CA ASP A 33 -8.69 -7.70 4.06
C ASP A 33 -8.96 -7.50 2.57
N LYS A 34 -10.24 -7.38 2.15
CA LYS A 34 -10.58 -7.00 0.77
C LYS A 34 -10.05 -5.62 0.41
N GLN A 35 -10.25 -4.62 1.27
CA GLN A 35 -9.76 -3.27 1.02
C GLN A 35 -8.23 -3.24 0.92
N ILE A 36 -7.54 -3.98 1.79
CA ILE A 36 -6.09 -4.17 1.73
C ILE A 36 -5.66 -4.75 0.37
N LEU A 37 -6.32 -5.82 -0.09
CA LEU A 37 -5.99 -6.46 -1.37
C LEU A 37 -6.27 -5.56 -2.56
N LEU A 38 -7.34 -4.78 -2.53
CA LEU A 38 -7.67 -3.79 -3.58
C LEU A 38 -6.62 -2.68 -3.65
N GLN A 39 -6.16 -2.18 -2.51
CA GLN A 39 -5.08 -1.19 -2.45
C GLN A 39 -3.75 -1.72 -2.98
N CYS A 40 -3.49 -3.02 -2.84
CA CYS A 40 -2.30 -3.68 -3.41
C CYS A 40 -2.34 -3.85 -4.95
N LEU A 41 -3.47 -3.58 -5.61
CA LEU A 41 -3.63 -3.70 -7.08
C LEU A 41 -3.29 -2.41 -7.86
N GLN A 42 -2.76 -1.38 -7.19
CA GLN A 42 -2.54 -0.06 -7.79
C GLN A 42 -1.46 -0.01 -8.88
N ASP A 43 -0.50 -0.93 -8.90
CA ASP A 43 0.59 -0.95 -9.89
C ASP A 43 0.94 -2.39 -10.33
N ARG A 44 1.73 -2.50 -11.39
CA ARG A 44 2.22 -3.75 -12.00
C ARG A 44 2.98 -4.63 -11.01
N ASP A 45 3.72 -4.00 -10.10
CA ASP A 45 4.50 -4.71 -9.10
C ASP A 45 3.63 -4.98 -7.87
N ARG A 46 3.21 -6.24 -7.78
CA ARG A 46 2.15 -6.71 -6.88
C ARG A 46 2.70 -6.93 -5.48
N ASN A 47 1.80 -6.83 -4.48
CA ASN A 47 2.04 -7.11 -3.06
C ASN A 47 2.80 -6.03 -2.28
N TYR A 48 2.94 -4.83 -2.81
CA TYR A 48 3.41 -3.68 -2.04
C TYR A 48 2.70 -2.41 -2.49
N ILE A 49 2.61 -1.45 -1.57
CA ILE A 49 2.16 -0.09 -1.89
C ILE A 49 3.39 0.77 -2.11
N ARG A 50 3.50 1.36 -3.29
CA ARG A 50 4.61 2.25 -3.63
C ARG A 50 4.26 3.68 -3.25
N LEU A 51 5.09 4.31 -2.44
CA LEU A 51 5.10 5.75 -2.27
C LEU A 51 5.44 6.41 -3.62
N ASN A 52 4.59 7.31 -4.10
CA ASN A 52 4.91 8.19 -5.22
C ASN A 52 4.40 9.61 -4.94
N ASP A 53 4.60 10.50 -5.90
CA ASP A 53 4.25 11.92 -5.86
C ASP A 53 2.76 12.22 -6.04
N ASN A 54 1.92 11.19 -6.20
CA ASN A 54 0.49 11.35 -6.37
C ASN A 54 -0.20 11.46 -4.99
N GLU A 55 -0.91 12.57 -4.76
CA GLU A 55 -1.66 12.82 -3.54
C GLU A 55 -2.70 11.73 -3.24
N GLN A 56 -3.32 11.13 -4.26
CA GLN A 56 -4.23 10.00 -4.09
C GLN A 56 -3.52 8.78 -3.49
N VAL A 57 -2.26 8.54 -3.86
CA VAL A 57 -1.47 7.42 -3.33
C VAL A 57 -1.13 7.65 -1.87
N TYR A 58 -0.87 8.91 -1.48
CA TYR A 58 -0.67 9.26 -0.07
C TYR A 58 -1.90 8.94 0.78
N GLU A 59 -3.11 9.30 0.33
CA GLU A 59 -4.35 8.95 1.05
C GLU A 59 -4.59 7.43 1.09
N ASN A 60 -4.34 6.73 -0.02
CA ASN A 60 -4.46 5.26 -0.05
C ASN A 60 -3.49 4.58 0.94
N ILE A 61 -2.29 5.13 1.14
CA ILE A 61 -1.32 4.62 2.12
C ILE A 61 -1.82 4.84 3.55
N LYS A 62 -2.41 6.00 3.85
CA LYS A 62 -2.98 6.23 5.19
C LYS A 62 -4.11 5.25 5.47
N GLU A 63 -4.99 5.04 4.48
CA GLU A 63 -6.09 4.09 4.60
C GLU A 63 -5.55 2.66 4.81
N TYR A 64 -4.59 2.22 4.00
CA TYR A 64 -3.89 0.94 4.16
C TYR A 64 -3.27 0.76 5.55
N LEU A 65 -2.52 1.75 6.02
CA LEU A 65 -1.88 1.71 7.34
C LEU A 65 -2.90 1.73 8.47
N SER A 66 -4.06 2.37 8.26
CA SER A 66 -5.16 2.35 9.24
C SER A 66 -5.83 0.98 9.34
N LEU A 67 -5.99 0.28 8.20
CA LEU A 67 -6.56 -1.07 8.13
C LEU A 67 -5.61 -2.11 8.72
N LEU A 68 -4.31 -2.03 8.38
CA LEU A 68 -3.32 -2.93 8.93
C LEU A 68 -3.14 -2.73 10.43
N ARG A 69 -3.18 -1.46 10.90
CA ARG A 69 -2.66 -0.93 12.17
C ARG A 69 -2.54 -2.02 13.25
N PRO A 70 -1.47 -2.82 13.22
CA PRO A 70 -1.45 -4.07 13.98
C PRO A 70 -1.20 -3.81 15.47
N LEU A 71 -0.71 -2.61 15.79
CA LEU A 71 -0.30 -2.20 17.12
C LEU A 71 -0.75 -0.76 17.39
N ALA A 72 -1.54 -0.57 18.45
CA ALA A 72 -1.87 0.75 18.99
C ALA A 72 -0.76 1.17 19.97
N LEU A 73 0.32 1.73 19.43
CA LEU A 73 1.46 2.21 20.24
C LEU A 73 1.33 3.72 20.51
N PRO A 74 1.63 4.20 21.73
CA PRO A 74 1.72 5.63 22.03
C PRO A 74 2.86 6.27 21.22
N PHE A 75 2.60 7.43 20.63
CA PHE A 75 3.58 8.15 19.82
C PHE A 75 4.81 8.56 20.63
N GLU A 76 4.63 8.88 21.92
CA GLU A 76 5.73 9.20 22.85
C GLU A 76 6.74 8.05 23.00
N ASN A 77 6.34 6.82 22.69
CA ASN A 77 7.20 5.63 22.78
C ASN A 77 7.86 5.29 21.44
N LEU A 78 7.65 6.11 20.41
CA LEU A 78 8.23 5.91 19.09
C LEU A 78 9.44 6.85 18.92
N VAL A 79 10.61 6.27 18.69
CA VAL A 79 11.86 7.02 18.52
C VAL A 79 12.35 6.88 17.08
N ARG A 80 12.64 8.01 16.43
CA ARG A 80 13.30 8.01 15.11
C ARG A 80 14.76 7.62 15.28
N VAL A 81 15.19 6.60 14.55
CA VAL A 81 16.60 6.17 14.44
C VAL A 81 17.10 6.50 13.05
N GLY A 82 18.24 7.20 12.98
CA GLY A 82 18.85 7.67 11.73
C GLY A 82 19.26 9.15 11.78
N GLY A 83 20.12 9.57 10.86
CA GLY A 83 20.54 10.96 10.66
C GLY A 83 19.42 11.84 10.07
N PHE A 84 19.56 13.16 10.16
CA PHE A 84 18.50 14.13 9.80
C PHE A 84 18.02 14.03 8.34
N ASN A 85 18.86 13.53 7.43
CA ASN A 85 18.58 13.42 6.00
C ASN A 85 18.73 11.97 5.46
N ASP A 86 18.73 10.98 6.35
CA ASP A 86 18.63 9.59 5.91
C ASP A 86 17.17 9.14 5.84
N GLY A 87 16.93 8.05 5.12
CA GLY A 87 15.60 7.45 5.03
C GLY A 87 15.00 7.09 6.40
N GLY A 88 15.84 6.94 7.44
CA GLY A 88 15.48 6.67 8.82
C GLY A 88 14.60 5.45 9.02
N TYR A 89 14.32 5.12 10.27
CA TYR A 89 13.22 4.23 10.64
C TYR A 89 12.75 4.56 12.06
N VAL A 90 11.54 4.12 12.41
CA VAL A 90 10.95 4.34 13.73
C VAL A 90 11.04 3.05 14.53
N MET A 91 11.54 3.16 15.76
CA MET A 91 11.66 2.06 16.71
C MET A 91 10.75 2.30 17.91
N PHE A 92 10.13 1.24 18.42
CA PHE A 92 9.42 1.28 19.69
C PHE A 92 10.42 1.23 20.85
N ASN A 93 10.40 2.24 21.71
CA ASN A 93 11.20 2.31 22.92
C ASN A 93 10.34 1.96 24.14
N ALA A 94 10.44 0.72 24.59
CA ALA A 94 9.73 0.23 25.76
C ALA A 94 10.21 0.85 27.10
N LEU A 95 11.35 1.56 27.11
CA LEU A 95 11.92 2.17 28.32
C LEU A 95 11.34 3.56 28.62
N SER A 96 10.63 4.16 27.66
CA SER A 96 9.89 5.42 27.80
C SER A 96 8.38 5.22 28.00
N ALA A 97 7.92 3.97 28.01
CA ALA A 97 6.52 3.56 28.11
C ALA A 97 6.03 3.41 29.56
#